data_AF-A0A7W0LXJ8-F1
#
_entry.id   AF-A0A7W0LXJ8-F1
#
_cell.length_a   1.000
_cell.length_b   1.000
_cell.length_c   1.000
_cell.angle_alpha   90.00
_cell.angle_beta   90.00
_cell.angle_gamma   90.00
#
_symmetry.space_group_name_H-M   'P 1'
#
loop_
_entity.id
_entity.type
_entity.pdbx_description
1 polymer ?
#
loop_
_entity_poly.entity_id
_entity_poly.type
_entity_poly.pdbx_seq_one_letter_code
_entity_poly.pdbx_strand_id
1 'polypeptide(L)'
;MAIAVTVVAAGAATVILRPRSGLIDPAAIDPRAYFSEAEIRRAEDFRGVQRLIGVGSLLISGATLAVLALAGGGCQGGRCPPWMPSPPAPVLRLLERAGEKPVRGGALVAAGISVTLTVTGIPLSVWAHERAVDYGLSTQSLGPWFADLGKSA
;
A
#
# COMPACT_ATOMS: atom_id res chain seq x y z
N MET A 1 -20.87 1.87 -6.48
CA MET A 1 -20.98 0.83 -7.54
C MET A 1 -19.74 0.71 -8.39
N ALA A 2 -19.20 1.80 -8.96
CA ALA A 2 -17.98 1.73 -9.79
C ALA A 2 -16.79 1.04 -9.09
N ILE A 3 -16.46 1.39 -7.85
CA ILE A 3 -15.34 0.77 -7.10
C ILE A 3 -15.54 -0.73 -6.91
N ALA A 4 -16.76 -1.16 -6.52
CA ALA A 4 -17.08 -2.58 -6.36
C ALA A 4 -16.96 -3.34 -7.69
N VAL A 5 -17.43 -2.74 -8.80
CA VAL A 5 -17.28 -3.31 -10.14
C VAL A 5 -15.79 -3.42 -10.51
N THR A 6 -14.97 -2.42 -10.23
CA THR A 6 -13.52 -2.47 -10.51
C THR A 6 -12.82 -3.55 -9.68
N VAL A 7 -13.14 -3.68 -8.40
CA VAL A 7 -12.56 -4.73 -7.52
C VAL A 7 -12.94 -6.12 -8.02
N VAL A 8 -14.22 -6.32 -8.37
CA VAL A 8 -14.70 -7.59 -8.92
C VAL A 8 -14.06 -7.88 -10.27
N ALA A 9 -13.93 -6.89 -11.16
CA ALA A 9 -13.30 -7.06 -12.46
C ALA A 9 -11.81 -7.41 -12.34
N ALA A 10 -11.08 -6.76 -11.43
CA ALA A 10 -9.68 -7.07 -11.17
C ALA A 10 -9.52 -8.50 -10.59
N GLY A 11 -10.38 -8.89 -9.66
CA GLY A 11 -10.41 -10.26 -9.12
C GLY A 11 -10.80 -11.32 -10.18
N ALA A 12 -11.75 -11.00 -11.05
CA ALA A 12 -12.10 -11.89 -12.17
C ALA A 12 -10.95 -12.02 -13.16
N ALA A 13 -10.22 -10.93 -13.43
CA ALA A 13 -9.07 -10.94 -14.33
C ALA A 13 -7.96 -11.87 -13.82
N THR A 14 -7.69 -11.94 -12.50
CA THR A 14 -6.67 -12.89 -11.98
C THR A 14 -7.07 -14.35 -12.20
N VAL A 15 -8.36 -14.67 -12.15
CA VAL A 15 -8.89 -16.01 -12.46
C VAL A 15 -8.83 -16.29 -13.96
N ILE A 16 -9.26 -15.35 -14.79
CA ILE A 16 -9.30 -15.47 -16.27
C ILE A 16 -7.89 -15.57 -16.85
N LEU A 17 -6.95 -14.78 -16.33
CA LEU A 17 -5.55 -14.71 -16.77
C LEU A 17 -4.67 -15.77 -16.08
N ARG A 18 -5.23 -16.62 -15.21
CA ARG A 18 -4.47 -17.70 -14.59
C ARG A 18 -3.97 -18.66 -15.70
N PRO A 19 -2.67 -19.04 -15.71
CA PRO A 19 -2.15 -20.01 -16.66
C PRO A 19 -2.93 -21.32 -16.63
N ARG A 20 -3.50 -21.72 -17.77
CA ARG A 20 -4.36 -22.91 -17.89
C ARG A 20 -3.58 -24.22 -17.83
N SER A 21 -2.30 -24.19 -18.17
CA SER A 21 -1.37 -25.33 -18.13
C SER A 21 -0.86 -25.67 -16.73
N GLY A 22 -1.36 -24.98 -15.69
CA GLY A 22 -0.80 -25.06 -14.34
C GLY A 22 0.44 -24.17 -14.17
N LEU A 23 0.89 -24.03 -12.93
CA LEU A 23 2.19 -23.44 -12.62
C LEU A 23 3.26 -24.52 -12.88
N ILE A 24 4.44 -24.11 -13.33
CA ILE A 24 5.60 -25.01 -13.38
C ILE A 24 5.87 -25.45 -11.94
N ASP A 25 5.80 -26.75 -11.69
CA ASP A 25 6.07 -27.30 -10.37
C ASP A 25 7.53 -26.98 -10.02
N PRO A 26 7.80 -26.24 -8.93
CA PRO A 26 9.16 -25.86 -8.59
C PRO A 26 10.01 -27.11 -8.43
N ALA A 27 11.19 -27.11 -9.03
CA ALA A 27 12.15 -28.18 -8.86
C ALA A 27 12.39 -28.41 -7.36
N ALA A 28 12.23 -29.64 -6.90
CA ALA A 28 12.48 -30.03 -5.52
C ALA A 28 13.99 -30.00 -5.24
N ILE A 29 14.51 -28.80 -5.02
CA ILE A 29 15.91 -28.55 -4.68
C ILE A 29 16.02 -28.49 -3.16
N ASP A 30 16.89 -29.31 -2.57
CA ASP A 30 17.27 -29.17 -1.17
C ASP A 30 18.18 -27.94 -1.00
N PRO A 31 17.74 -26.87 -0.31
CA PRO A 31 18.55 -25.67 -0.11
C PRO A 31 19.83 -25.96 0.68
N ARG A 32 19.82 -26.99 1.54
CA ARG A 32 20.95 -27.35 2.40
C ARG A 32 22.13 -27.93 1.63
N ALA A 33 21.90 -28.36 0.37
CA ALA A 33 22.96 -28.78 -0.52
C ALA A 33 23.82 -27.62 -1.04
N TYR A 34 23.32 -26.38 -0.97
CA TYR A 34 23.97 -25.19 -1.55
C TYR A 34 24.26 -24.10 -0.52
N PHE A 35 23.48 -24.03 0.56
CA PHE A 35 23.56 -22.99 1.57
C PHE A 35 23.77 -23.59 2.95
N SER A 36 24.55 -22.90 3.77
CA SER A 36 24.69 -23.24 5.18
C SER A 36 23.39 -22.97 5.95
N GLU A 37 23.17 -23.69 7.05
CA GLU A 37 22.04 -23.46 7.97
C GLU A 37 21.96 -22.01 8.47
N ALA A 38 23.11 -21.35 8.63
CA ALA A 38 23.19 -19.95 9.05
C ALA A 38 22.63 -19.00 7.98
N GLU A 39 22.95 -19.24 6.70
CA GLU A 39 22.45 -18.46 5.57
C GLU A 39 20.95 -18.67 5.36
N ILE A 40 20.48 -19.92 5.48
CA ILE A 40 19.05 -20.26 5.39
C ILE A 40 18.28 -19.51 6.48
N ARG A 41 18.73 -19.59 7.73
CA ARG A 41 18.08 -18.90 8.86
C ARG A 41 18.08 -17.38 8.68
N ARG A 42 19.18 -16.81 8.18
CA ARG A 42 19.25 -15.37 7.88
C ARG A 42 18.22 -14.99 6.82
N ALA A 43 18.07 -15.78 5.76
CA ALA A 43 17.10 -15.53 4.72
C ALA A 43 15.64 -15.67 5.22
N GLU A 44 15.36 -16.69 6.03
CA GLU A 44 14.04 -16.90 6.63
C GLU A 44 13.63 -15.74 7.54
N ASP A 45 14.55 -15.26 8.38
CA ASP A 45 14.29 -14.12 9.27
C ASP A 45 13.98 -12.84 8.49
N PHE A 46 14.76 -12.54 7.45
CA PHE A 46 14.46 -11.42 6.56
C PHE A 46 13.07 -11.55 5.95
N ARG A 47 12.78 -12.69 5.31
CA ARG A 47 11.50 -12.91 4.60
C ARG A 47 10.29 -12.90 5.54
N GLY A 48 10.42 -13.49 6.73
CA GLY A 48 9.34 -13.55 7.71
C GLY A 48 8.92 -12.15 8.15
N VAL A 49 9.89 -11.35 8.60
CA VAL A 49 9.62 -9.97 9.04
C VAL A 49 9.19 -9.10 7.85
N GLN A 50 9.83 -9.22 6.68
CA GLN A 50 9.45 -8.45 5.49
C GLN A 50 8.00 -8.72 5.07
N ARG A 51 7.52 -9.96 5.21
CA ARG A 51 6.12 -10.32 4.94
C ARG A 51 5.18 -9.64 5.94
N LEU A 52 5.53 -9.61 7.23
CA LEU A 52 4.73 -8.91 8.24
C LEU A 52 4.68 -7.40 7.99
N ILE A 53 5.81 -6.78 7.61
CA ILE A 53 5.84 -5.38 7.20
C ILE A 53 4.93 -5.16 6.00
N GLY A 54 5.00 -6.02 4.98
CA GLY A 54 4.12 -5.94 3.79
C GLY A 54 2.63 -6.02 4.13
N VAL A 55 2.24 -6.94 5.01
CA VAL A 55 0.86 -7.04 5.51
C VAL A 55 0.47 -5.79 6.31
N GLY A 56 1.36 -5.28 7.17
CA GLY A 56 1.15 -4.03 7.91
C GLY A 56 0.92 -2.84 6.98
N SER A 57 1.75 -2.70 5.93
CA SER A 57 1.60 -1.65 4.92
C SER A 57 0.27 -1.74 4.19
N LEU A 58 -0.19 -2.95 3.86
CA LEU A 58 -1.50 -3.18 3.25
C LEU A 58 -2.64 -2.76 4.18
N LEU A 59 -2.56 -3.14 5.46
CA LEU A 59 -3.56 -2.76 6.47
C LEU A 59 -3.61 -1.25 6.69
N ILE A 60 -2.45 -0.57 6.78
CA ILE A 60 -2.39 0.88 6.91
C ILE A 60 -2.99 1.55 5.68
N SER A 61 -2.61 1.11 4.48
CA SER A 61 -3.12 1.69 3.23
C SER A 61 -4.64 1.51 3.12
N GLY A 62 -5.14 0.30 3.43
CA GLY A 62 -6.56 -0.02 3.45
C GLY A 62 -7.33 0.78 4.50
N ALA A 63 -6.79 0.92 5.71
CA ALA A 63 -7.38 1.71 6.78
C ALA A 63 -7.42 3.20 6.43
N THR A 64 -6.34 3.75 5.88
CA THR A 64 -6.28 5.14 5.40
C THR A 64 -7.35 5.39 4.34
N LEU A 65 -7.47 4.51 3.35
CA LEU A 65 -8.53 4.62 2.33
C LEU A 65 -9.94 4.49 2.93
N ALA A 66 -10.13 3.56 3.88
CA ALA A 66 -11.41 3.40 4.55
C ALA A 66 -11.79 4.66 5.33
N VAL A 67 -10.85 5.26 6.06
CA VAL A 67 -11.05 6.54 6.76
C VAL A 67 -11.39 7.65 5.76
N LEU A 68 -10.63 7.81 4.68
CA LEU A 68 -10.88 8.85 3.67
C LEU A 68 -12.25 8.68 2.99
N ALA A 69 -12.60 7.45 2.61
CA ALA A 69 -13.86 7.15 1.94
C ALA A 69 -15.07 7.35 2.87
N LEU A 70 -14.96 6.87 4.12
CA LEU A 70 -16.05 6.96 5.08
C LEU A 70 -16.16 8.38 5.68
N ALA A 71 -15.07 9.11 5.85
CA ALA A 71 -15.09 10.49 6.37
C ALA A 71 -15.65 11.47 5.33
N GLY A 72 -15.38 11.24 4.04
CA GLY A 72 -15.89 12.06 2.94
C GLY A 72 -17.35 11.77 2.55
N GLY A 73 -17.85 10.54 2.76
CA GLY A 73 -19.18 10.12 2.33
C GLY A 73 -20.15 9.67 3.43
N GLY A 74 -19.66 9.35 4.63
CA GLY A 74 -20.45 8.74 5.71
C GLY A 74 -21.28 9.72 6.52
N CYS A 75 -21.00 11.02 6.45
CA CYS A 75 -21.82 12.06 7.04
C CYS A 75 -22.96 12.47 6.09
N GLN A 76 -23.66 11.51 5.50
CA GLN A 76 -24.84 11.78 4.68
C GLN A 76 -26.01 12.13 5.63
N GLY A 77 -26.34 13.41 5.74
CA GLY A 77 -27.43 13.89 6.62
C GLY A 77 -27.04 14.20 8.07
N GLY A 78 -25.77 14.49 8.35
CA GLY A 78 -25.33 15.05 9.64
C GLY A 78 -25.13 14.05 10.79
N ARG A 79 -25.15 12.74 10.51
CA ARG A 79 -24.91 11.69 11.51
C ARG A 79 -23.63 10.92 11.17
N CYS A 80 -22.52 11.33 11.78
CA CYS A 80 -21.31 10.52 11.79
C CYS A 80 -21.30 9.60 13.04
N PRO A 81 -20.70 8.40 12.96
CA PRO A 81 -20.48 7.57 14.15
C PRO A 81 -19.68 8.37 15.20
N PRO A 82 -19.99 8.25 16.50
CA PRO A 82 -19.37 9.08 17.55
C PRO A 82 -17.87 8.84 17.72
N TRP A 83 -17.35 7.71 17.22
CA TRP A 83 -15.92 7.37 17.21
C TRP A 83 -15.17 7.90 15.99
N MET A 84 -15.87 8.53 15.04
CA MET A 84 -15.29 8.89 13.75
C MET A 84 -14.93 10.37 13.68
N PRO A 85 -13.67 10.73 13.37
CA PRO A 85 -13.27 12.13 13.29
C PRO A 85 -13.89 12.80 12.06
N SER A 86 -14.58 13.91 12.29
CA SER A 86 -15.08 14.76 11.20
C SER A 86 -13.91 15.42 10.47
N PRO A 87 -13.90 15.42 9.12
CA PRO A 87 -12.87 16.12 8.38
C PRO A 87 -12.93 17.63 8.70
N PRO A 88 -11.77 18.31 8.79
CA PRO A 88 -11.75 19.74 9.09
C PRO A 88 -12.48 20.54 8.01
N ALA A 89 -13.23 21.57 8.41
CA ALA A 89 -14.00 22.45 7.52
C ALA A 89 -13.27 22.92 6.25
N PRO A 90 -11.97 23.30 6.26
CA PRO A 90 -11.27 23.67 5.03
C PRO A 90 -11.16 22.53 4.01
N VAL A 91 -11.04 21.28 4.46
CA VAL A 91 -10.95 20.10 3.58
C VAL A 91 -12.29 19.88 2.88
N LEU A 92 -13.40 19.99 3.61
CA LEU A 92 -14.74 19.88 3.02
C LEU A 92 -14.98 20.94 1.94
N ARG A 93 -14.63 22.20 2.22
CA ARG A 93 -14.75 23.29 1.23
C ARG A 93 -13.87 23.07 0.00
N LEU A 94 -12.69 22.47 0.17
CA LEU A 94 -11.82 22.13 -0.95
C LEU A 94 -12.41 21.01 -1.81
N LEU A 95 -12.98 19.99 -1.18
CA LEU A 95 -13.65 18.88 -1.86
C LEU A 95 -14.91 19.34 -2.61
N GLU A 96 -15.71 20.24 -2.03
CA GLU A 96 -16.86 20.87 -2.70
C GLU A 96 -16.42 21.60 -3.97
N ARG A 97 -15.38 22.44 -3.88
CA ARG A 97 -14.80 23.14 -5.03
C ARG A 97 -14.19 22.21 -6.07
N ALA A 98 -13.59 21.11 -5.63
CA ALA A 98 -13.10 20.08 -6.54
C ALA A 98 -14.27 19.41 -7.30
N GLY A 99 -15.41 19.22 -6.63
CA GLY A 99 -16.65 18.67 -7.21
C GLY A 99 -17.23 19.52 -8.35
N GLU A 100 -17.01 20.83 -8.36
CA GLU A 100 -17.45 21.74 -9.43
C GLU A 100 -16.79 21.45 -10.79
N LYS A 101 -15.61 20.80 -10.79
CA LYS A 101 -14.82 20.52 -12.00
C LYS A 101 -14.47 19.03 -12.06
N PRO A 102 -15.32 18.16 -12.62
CA PRO A 102 -15.23 16.71 -12.42
C PRO A 102 -13.88 16.10 -12.80
N VAL A 103 -13.28 16.52 -13.92
CA VAL A 103 -11.98 15.99 -14.37
C VAL A 103 -10.82 16.49 -13.49
N ARG A 104 -10.74 17.82 -13.26
CA ARG A 104 -9.64 18.42 -12.49
C ARG A 104 -9.75 18.10 -11.00
N GLY A 105 -10.97 18.10 -10.46
CA GLY A 105 -11.26 17.71 -9.10
C GLY A 105 -10.95 16.24 -8.84
N GLY A 106 -11.35 15.35 -9.76
CA GLY A 106 -10.97 13.94 -9.71
C GLY A 106 -9.45 13.74 -9.69
N ALA A 107 -8.72 14.45 -10.57
CA ALA A 107 -7.26 14.41 -10.60
C ALA A 107 -6.62 14.94 -9.30
N LEU A 108 -7.14 16.04 -8.74
CA LEU A 108 -6.66 16.60 -7.47
C LEU A 108 -6.90 15.66 -6.30
N VAL A 109 -8.09 15.04 -6.22
CA VAL A 109 -8.41 14.06 -5.19
C VAL A 109 -7.51 12.83 -5.31
N ALA A 110 -7.30 12.32 -6.52
CA ALA A 110 -6.41 11.20 -6.77
C ALA A 110 -4.97 11.52 -6.33
N ALA A 111 -4.43 12.69 -6.70
CA ALA A 111 -3.11 13.14 -6.26
C ALA A 111 -3.02 13.25 -4.72
N GLY A 112 -4.04 13.82 -4.09
CA GLY A 112 -4.12 13.93 -2.63
C GLY A 112 -4.14 12.57 -1.92
N ILE A 113 -4.89 11.60 -2.46
CA ILE A 113 -4.90 10.22 -1.96
C ILE A 113 -3.52 9.58 -2.12
N SER A 114 -2.87 9.70 -3.28
CA SER A 114 -1.52 9.16 -3.50
C SER A 114 -0.52 9.70 -2.49
N VAL A 115 -0.47 11.02 -2.29
CA VAL A 115 0.42 11.65 -1.31
C VAL A 115 0.12 11.17 0.11
N THR A 116 -1.17 11.09 0.47
CA THR A 116 -1.59 10.64 1.80
C THR A 116 -1.14 9.21 2.06
N LEU A 117 -1.35 8.30 1.10
CA LEU A 117 -0.92 6.91 1.23
C LEU A 117 0.59 6.79 1.37
N THR A 118 1.36 7.51 0.54
CA THR A 118 2.83 7.55 0.65
C THR A 118 3.25 7.99 2.05
N VAL A 119 2.73 9.11 2.54
CA VAL A 119 3.07 9.66 3.87
C VAL A 119 2.73 8.66 4.98
N THR A 120 1.55 8.05 4.94
CA THR A 120 1.16 7.06 5.97
C THR A 120 2.00 5.79 5.92
N GLY A 121 2.58 5.45 4.77
CA GLY A 121 3.44 4.29 4.59
C GLY A 121 4.91 4.51 5.01
N ILE A 122 5.35 5.77 5.17
CA ILE A 122 6.77 6.11 5.45
C ILE A 122 7.36 5.28 6.60
N PRO A 123 6.71 5.15 7.78
CA PRO A 123 7.34 4.46 8.90
C PRO A 123 7.69 2.99 8.59
N LEU A 124 6.80 2.26 7.93
CA LEU A 124 7.03 0.87 7.56
C LEU A 124 8.00 0.73 6.38
N SER A 125 8.00 1.68 5.45
CA SER A 125 8.93 1.65 4.32
C SER A 125 10.37 1.98 4.73
N VAL A 126 10.56 2.90 5.68
CA VAL A 126 11.87 3.15 6.31
C VAL A 126 12.35 1.89 7.02
N TRP A 127 11.50 1.23 7.81
CA TRP A 127 11.88 0.01 8.51
C TRP A 127 12.26 -1.13 7.54
N ALA A 128 11.51 -1.29 6.45
CA ALA A 128 11.85 -2.22 5.38
C ALA A 128 13.19 -1.89 4.70
N HIS A 129 13.47 -0.60 4.48
CA HIS A 129 14.71 -0.15 3.86
C HIS A 129 15.93 -0.43 4.73
N GLU A 130 15.89 -0.04 6.00
CA GLU A 130 16.99 -0.30 6.96
C GLU A 130 17.27 -1.80 7.07
N ARG A 131 16.23 -2.65 7.15
CA ARG A 131 16.42 -4.11 7.09
C ARG A 131 17.03 -4.58 5.78
N ALA A 132 16.69 -3.98 4.64
CA ALA A 132 17.35 -4.34 3.39
C ALA A 132 18.85 -4.00 3.41
N VAL A 133 19.23 -2.90 4.06
CA VAL A 133 20.64 -2.50 4.26
C VAL A 133 21.37 -3.47 5.20
N ASP A 134 20.77 -3.81 6.35
CA ASP A 134 21.36 -4.74 7.34
C ASP A 134 21.63 -6.15 6.77
N TYR A 135 20.84 -6.57 5.78
CA TYR A 135 21.00 -7.87 5.11
C TYR A 135 21.86 -7.78 3.84
N GLY A 136 22.41 -6.60 3.53
CA GLY A 136 23.28 -6.37 2.37
C GLY A 136 22.54 -6.41 1.04
N LEU A 137 21.20 -6.28 1.04
CA LEU A 137 20.37 -6.24 -0.16
C LEU A 137 20.30 -4.82 -0.76
N SER A 138 20.56 -3.80 0.07
CA SER A 138 20.65 -2.39 -0.35
C SER A 138 21.96 -1.78 0.15
N THR A 139 22.63 -1.03 -0.70
CA THR A 139 23.80 -0.20 -0.33
C THR A 139 23.46 1.28 -0.27
N GLN A 140 22.21 1.64 -0.61
CA GLN A 140 21.73 3.02 -0.61
C GLN A 140 21.50 3.48 0.83
N SER A 141 21.95 4.68 1.16
CA SER A 141 21.65 5.30 2.46
C SER A 141 20.27 5.95 2.48
N LEU A 142 19.77 6.21 3.69
CA LEU A 142 18.41 6.69 3.93
C LEU A 142 18.07 8.01 3.20
N GLY A 143 19.04 8.94 3.07
CA GLY A 143 18.83 10.23 2.41
C GLY A 143 18.50 10.13 0.91
N PRO A 144 19.36 9.50 0.09
CA PRO A 144 19.05 9.19 -1.31
C PRO A 144 17.77 8.39 -1.49
N TRP A 145 17.51 7.42 -0.59
CA TRP A 145 16.26 6.66 -0.60
C TRP A 145 15.03 7.56 -0.42
N PHE A 146 15.07 8.52 0.52
CA PHE A 146 14.00 9.50 0.69
C PHE A 146 13.84 10.42 -0.51
N ALA A 147 14.93 10.81 -1.16
CA ALA A 147 14.87 11.60 -2.40
C ALA A 147 14.18 10.82 -3.52
N ASP A 148 14.44 9.52 -3.64
CA ASP A 148 13.77 8.67 -4.63
C ASP A 148 12.30 8.45 -4.29
N LEU A 149 11.97 8.28 -3.00
CA LEU A 149 10.58 8.25 -2.55
C LEU A 149 9.83 9.52 -2.97
N GLY A 150 10.43 10.69 -2.76
CA GLY A 150 9.86 11.98 -3.14
C GLY A 150 9.68 12.16 -4.65
N LYS A 151 10.52 11.56 -5.49
CA LYS A 151 10.35 11.57 -6.96
C LYS A 151 9.23 10.65 -7.44
N SER A 152 8.92 9.61 -6.66
CA SER A 152 7.95 8.57 -7.03
C SER A 152 6.52 8.84 -6.59
N ALA A 153 6.33 9.79 -5.66
CA ALA A 153 5.04 10.21 -5.12
C ALA A 153 4.36 11.25 -6.02
#